data_AF-A0A135VK68-F1
#
_entry.id   AF-A0A135VK68-F1
#
_cell.length_a   1.000
_cell.length_b   1.000
_cell.length_c   1.000
_cell.angle_alpha   90.00
_cell.angle_beta   90.00
_cell.angle_gamma   90.00
#
_symmetry.space_group_name_H-M   'P 1'
#
loop_
_entity.id
_entity.type
_entity.pdbx_description
1 polymer ?
#
loop_
_entity_poly.entity_id
_entity_poly.type
_entity_poly.pdbx_seq_one_letter_code
_entity_poly.pdbx_strand_id
1 'polypeptide(L)'
;MEEFDKVLQALSVVERYEEYLFRKIWGRVLIFLGIVLPLGVVVSMNAVLVAGIIGLDTELISIFANVMTLLLCFGFIAYSFFESWKTVESKSKEETTDAKHGALIGIVWFLAFTLTGLLPESLRLISLLWAAGASCLITFAILRAVGSHGKVSVLFYLGISLCLISFPLLLISDIMLLGYLTLIVFSICFIVAGIAMNRTAAHMLQSST
;
A
#
# COMPACT_ATOMS: atom_id res chain seq x y z
N MET A 1 -28.90 -28.55 -16.22
CA MET A 1 -28.54 -27.17 -16.61
C MET A 1 -28.89 -26.20 -15.50
N GLU A 2 -30.13 -26.18 -15.01
CA GLU A 2 -30.56 -25.24 -13.96
C GLU A 2 -29.80 -25.34 -12.61
N GLU A 3 -29.45 -26.55 -12.16
CA GLU A 3 -28.60 -26.73 -10.95
C GLU A 3 -27.16 -26.28 -11.16
N PHE A 4 -26.63 -26.46 -12.38
CA PHE A 4 -25.28 -26.01 -12.74
C PHE A 4 -25.21 -24.48 -12.79
N ASP A 5 -26.26 -23.83 -13.30
CA ASP A 5 -26.39 -22.37 -13.29
C ASP A 5 -26.53 -21.82 -11.87
N LYS A 6 -27.27 -22.50 -10.97
CA LYS A 6 -27.36 -22.12 -9.55
C LYS A 6 -26.01 -22.25 -8.82
N VAL A 7 -25.21 -23.29 -9.14
CA VAL A 7 -23.86 -23.47 -8.59
C VAL A 7 -22.91 -22.38 -9.11
N LEU A 8 -22.94 -22.08 -10.41
CA LEU A 8 -22.18 -20.96 -10.99
C LEU A 8 -22.58 -19.61 -10.39
N GLN A 9 -23.87 -19.40 -10.15
CA GLN A 9 -24.37 -18.18 -9.53
C GLN A 9 -23.91 -18.07 -8.07
N ALA A 10 -23.94 -19.15 -7.29
CA ALA A 10 -23.42 -19.19 -5.93
C ALA A 10 -21.90 -18.95 -5.86
N LEU A 11 -21.12 -19.57 -6.75
CA LEU A 11 -19.68 -19.34 -6.89
C LEU A 11 -19.38 -17.87 -7.22
N SER A 12 -20.14 -17.27 -8.13
CA SER A 12 -19.97 -15.86 -8.50
C SER A 12 -20.27 -14.88 -7.36
N VAL A 13 -21.13 -15.25 -6.42
CA VAL A 13 -21.42 -14.45 -5.22
C VAL A 13 -20.29 -14.52 -4.20
N VAL A 14 -19.67 -15.69 -4.04
CA VAL A 14 -18.50 -15.89 -3.14
C VAL A 14 -17.28 -15.17 -3.68
N GLU A 15 -16.94 -15.33 -4.97
CA GLU A 15 -15.81 -14.64 -5.61
C GLU A 15 -15.96 -13.11 -5.53
N ARG A 16 -17.17 -12.58 -5.73
CA ARG A 16 -17.45 -11.14 -5.57
C ARG A 16 -17.28 -10.65 -4.13
N TYR A 17 -17.57 -11.49 -3.14
CA TYR A 17 -17.42 -11.13 -1.73
C TYR A 17 -15.95 -11.08 -1.30
N GLU A 18 -15.14 -12.01 -1.76
CA GLU A 18 -13.68 -12.00 -1.53
C GLU A 18 -13.02 -10.79 -2.21
N GLU A 19 -13.39 -10.50 -3.46
CA GLU A 19 -12.91 -9.31 -4.16
C GLU A 19 -13.33 -8.01 -3.46
N TYR A 20 -14.56 -7.96 -2.91
CA TYR A 20 -15.03 -6.84 -2.10
C TYR A 20 -14.19 -6.63 -0.84
N LEU A 21 -13.98 -7.70 -0.04
CA LEU A 21 -13.18 -7.62 1.19
C LEU A 21 -11.76 -7.18 0.88
N PHE A 22 -11.15 -7.77 -0.14
CA PHE A 22 -9.82 -7.43 -0.61
C PHE A 22 -9.70 -5.94 -0.97
N ARG A 23 -10.65 -5.42 -1.75
CA ARG A 23 -10.68 -4.00 -2.14
C ARG A 23 -10.83 -3.08 -0.94
N LYS A 24 -11.66 -3.44 0.03
CA LYS A 24 -11.89 -2.65 1.25
C LYS A 24 -10.65 -2.59 2.14
N ILE A 25 -9.95 -3.71 2.28
CA ILE A 25 -8.71 -3.80 3.07
C ILE A 25 -7.62 -2.96 2.44
N TRP A 26 -7.37 -3.14 1.14
CA TRP A 26 -6.41 -2.32 0.41
C TRP A 26 -6.77 -0.84 0.45
N GLY A 27 -8.05 -0.49 0.36
CA GLY A 27 -8.50 0.89 0.51
C GLY A 27 -8.06 1.51 1.84
N ARG A 28 -8.19 0.76 2.93
CA ARG A 28 -7.72 1.19 4.27
C ARG A 28 -6.20 1.25 4.36
N VAL A 29 -5.50 0.23 3.85
CA VAL A 29 -4.03 0.16 3.84
C VAL A 29 -3.43 1.34 3.08
N LEU A 30 -3.96 1.66 1.89
CA LEU A 30 -3.47 2.78 1.09
C LEU A 30 -3.64 4.12 1.83
N ILE A 31 -4.81 4.36 2.42
CA ILE A 31 -5.05 5.59 3.21
C ILE A 31 -4.09 5.66 4.40
N PHE A 32 -3.91 4.56 5.13
CA PHE A 32 -3.01 4.49 6.28
C PHE A 32 -1.57 4.78 5.88
N LEU A 33 -1.06 4.13 4.82
CA LEU A 33 0.28 4.37 4.30
C LEU A 33 0.47 5.81 3.84
N GLY A 34 -0.53 6.39 3.15
CA GLY A 34 -0.52 7.79 2.72
C GLY A 34 -0.44 8.81 3.85
N ILE A 35 -0.70 8.40 5.10
CA ILE A 35 -0.63 9.26 6.28
C ILE A 35 0.63 8.95 7.10
N VAL A 36 0.80 7.69 7.50
CA VAL A 36 1.80 7.30 8.49
C VAL A 36 3.22 7.36 7.93
N LEU A 37 3.44 6.90 6.70
CA LEU A 37 4.78 6.91 6.10
C LEU A 37 5.29 8.35 5.91
N PRO A 38 4.52 9.28 5.31
CA PRO A 38 4.92 10.68 5.22
C PRO A 38 5.16 11.35 6.57
N LEU A 39 4.32 11.12 7.57
CA LEU A 39 4.52 11.66 8.92
C LEU A 39 5.85 11.18 9.53
N GLY A 40 6.18 9.90 9.37
CA GLY A 40 7.45 9.34 9.79
C GLY A 40 8.66 10.04 9.18
N VAL A 41 8.61 10.27 7.87
CA VAL A 41 9.68 10.97 7.14
C VAL A 41 9.74 12.45 7.55
N VAL A 42 8.61 13.13 7.75
CA VAL A 42 8.57 14.53 8.24
C VAL A 42 9.25 14.64 9.61
N VAL A 43 8.97 13.72 10.53
CA VAL A 43 9.63 13.70 11.85
C VAL A 43 11.13 13.51 11.70
N SER A 44 11.57 12.59 10.83
CA SER A 44 13.00 12.36 10.57
C SER A 44 13.68 13.57 9.91
N MET A 45 13.03 14.22 8.93
CA MET A 45 13.55 15.43 8.28
C MET A 45 13.66 16.63 9.24
N ASN A 46 12.81 16.68 10.25
CA ASN A 46 12.80 17.73 11.28
C ASN A 46 13.43 17.25 12.60
N ALA A 47 14.23 16.17 12.58
CA ALA A 47 14.74 15.54 13.79
C ALA A 47 15.51 16.51 14.70
N VAL A 48 16.23 17.49 14.16
CA VAL A 48 16.94 18.52 14.95
C VAL A 48 15.97 19.37 15.78
N LEU A 49 14.84 19.77 15.20
CA LEU A 49 13.82 20.54 15.90
C LEU A 49 13.13 19.71 16.98
N VAL A 50 12.81 18.45 16.65
CA VAL A 50 12.18 17.50 17.59
C VAL A 50 13.13 17.18 18.75
N ALA A 51 14.42 17.01 18.45
CA ALA A 51 15.49 16.80 19.43
C ALA A 51 15.64 17.96 20.40
N GLY A 52 15.63 19.19 19.88
CA GLY A 52 15.69 20.40 20.69
C GLY A 52 14.51 20.55 21.66
N ILE A 53 13.31 20.08 21.29
CA ILE A 53 12.11 20.17 22.13
C ILE A 53 12.10 19.09 23.22
N ILE A 54 12.52 17.86 22.88
CA ILE A 54 12.43 16.70 23.78
C ILE A 54 13.70 16.52 24.63
N GLY A 55 14.80 17.19 24.28
CA GLY A 55 16.08 17.07 24.97
C GLY A 55 16.79 15.74 24.71
N LEU A 56 16.56 15.14 23.55
CA LEU A 56 17.17 13.88 23.11
C LEU A 56 18.12 14.12 21.94
N ASP A 57 18.96 13.13 21.67
CA ASP A 57 19.86 13.17 20.53
C ASP A 57 19.11 13.06 19.18
N THR A 58 19.62 13.77 18.17
CA THR A 58 18.99 13.85 16.83
C THR A 58 19.04 12.52 16.10
N GLU A 59 20.13 11.76 16.24
CA GLU A 59 20.25 10.45 15.60
C GLU A 59 19.28 9.45 16.25
N LEU A 60 19.15 9.48 17.58
CA LEU A 60 18.17 8.67 18.30
C LEU A 60 16.73 8.93 17.83
N ILE A 61 16.35 10.20 17.65
CA ILE A 61 15.00 10.55 17.17
C ILE A 61 14.79 10.09 15.72
N SER A 62 15.78 10.28 14.85
CA SER A 62 15.68 9.85 13.45
C SER A 62 15.56 8.32 13.34
N ILE A 63 16.35 7.57 14.11
CA ILE A 63 16.27 6.10 14.18
C ILE A 63 14.90 5.68 14.72
N PHE A 64 14.46 6.27 15.83
CA PHE A 64 13.17 5.93 16.44
C PHE A 64 12.01 6.21 15.49
N ALA A 65 12.00 7.36 14.82
CA ALA A 65 10.98 7.71 13.84
C ALA A 65 10.94 6.70 12.68
N ASN A 66 12.10 6.33 12.14
CA ASN A 66 12.19 5.36 11.04
C ASN A 66 11.72 3.96 11.47
N VAL A 67 12.18 3.46 12.63
CA VAL A 67 11.79 2.15 13.16
C VAL A 67 10.30 2.10 13.47
N MET A 68 9.75 3.13 14.13
CA MET A 68 8.32 3.19 14.42
C MET A 68 7.48 3.27 13.15
N THR A 69 7.91 4.05 12.16
CA THR A 69 7.21 4.16 10.88
C THR A 69 7.18 2.82 10.14
N LEU A 70 8.31 2.12 10.09
CA LEU A 70 8.39 0.77 9.53
C LEU A 70 7.48 -0.19 10.28
N LEU A 71 7.56 -0.26 11.61
CA LEU A 71 6.73 -1.14 12.43
C LEU A 71 5.24 -0.87 12.24
N LEU A 72 4.83 0.40 12.21
CA LEU A 72 3.43 0.78 12.01
C LEU A 72 2.95 0.43 10.60
N CYS A 73 3.72 0.76 9.56
CA CYS A 73 3.34 0.49 8.17
C CYS A 73 3.28 -1.01 7.87
N PHE A 74 4.36 -1.75 8.17
CA PHE A 74 4.41 -3.19 7.93
C PHE A 74 3.50 -3.97 8.88
N GLY A 75 3.43 -3.57 10.14
CA GLY A 75 2.51 -4.16 11.12
C GLY A 75 1.06 -4.01 10.71
N PHE A 76 0.65 -2.82 10.22
CA PHE A 76 -0.72 -2.59 9.77
C PHE A 76 -1.06 -3.37 8.49
N ILE A 77 -0.13 -3.43 7.52
CA ILE A 77 -0.31 -4.28 6.32
C ILE A 77 -0.47 -5.74 6.75
N ALA A 78 0.47 -6.28 7.51
CA ALA A 78 0.45 -7.67 7.95
C ALA A 78 -0.82 -8.01 8.73
N TYR A 79 -1.21 -7.14 9.68
CA TYR A 79 -2.44 -7.28 10.45
C TYR A 79 -3.68 -7.29 9.56
N SER A 80 -3.79 -6.34 8.63
CA SER A 80 -4.98 -6.20 7.76
C SER A 80 -5.16 -7.40 6.82
N PHE A 81 -4.06 -7.94 6.27
CA PHE A 81 -4.11 -9.14 5.44
C PHE A 81 -4.30 -10.42 6.27
N PHE A 82 -3.73 -10.50 7.47
CA PHE A 82 -3.94 -11.63 8.38
C PHE A 82 -5.39 -11.71 8.87
N GLU A 83 -6.00 -10.59 9.24
CA GLU A 83 -7.41 -10.55 9.64
C GLU A 83 -8.33 -10.96 8.50
N SER A 84 -8.04 -10.51 7.27
CA SER A 84 -8.74 -10.95 6.06
C SER A 84 -8.60 -12.45 5.84
N TRP A 85 -7.38 -12.96 5.93
CA TRP A 85 -7.07 -14.37 5.75
C TRP A 85 -7.85 -15.22 6.73
N LYS A 86 -7.79 -14.89 8.03
CA LYS A 86 -8.55 -15.59 9.08
C LYS A 86 -10.05 -15.59 8.82
N THR A 87 -10.58 -14.51 8.25
CA THR A 87 -12.01 -14.39 7.91
C THR A 87 -12.40 -15.32 6.75
N VAL A 88 -11.51 -15.52 5.78
CA VAL A 88 -11.70 -16.44 4.64
C VAL A 88 -11.47 -17.90 5.07
N GLU A 89 -10.37 -18.19 5.77
CA GLU A 89 -10.01 -19.52 6.27
C GLU A 89 -11.07 -20.10 7.23
N SER A 90 -11.69 -19.27 8.07
CA SER A 90 -12.80 -19.72 8.93
C SER A 90 -14.03 -20.23 8.16
N LYS A 91 -14.10 -19.98 6.85
CA LYS A 91 -15.19 -20.39 5.95
C LYS A 91 -14.80 -21.47 4.93
N SER A 92 -13.52 -21.67 4.62
CA SER A 92 -13.07 -22.67 3.64
C SER A 92 -12.38 -23.87 4.31
N LYS A 93 -12.96 -25.07 4.20
CA LYS A 93 -12.34 -26.33 4.63
C LYS A 93 -11.26 -26.87 3.66
N GLU A 94 -11.03 -26.20 2.54
CA GLU A 94 -10.03 -26.59 1.53
C GLU A 94 -8.83 -25.65 1.57
N GLU A 95 -7.62 -26.21 1.43
CA GLU A 95 -6.35 -25.49 1.38
C GLU A 95 -6.31 -24.54 0.17
N THR A 96 -6.80 -23.31 0.34
CA THR A 96 -6.73 -22.30 -0.72
C THR A 96 -5.32 -21.78 -0.87
N THR A 97 -4.77 -21.90 -2.09
CA THR A 97 -3.48 -21.34 -2.53
C THR A 97 -3.39 -19.81 -2.40
N ASP A 98 -4.50 -19.12 -2.14
CA ASP A 98 -4.58 -17.67 -1.99
C ASP A 98 -3.76 -17.09 -0.82
N ALA A 99 -3.42 -17.90 0.20
CA ALA A 99 -2.67 -17.46 1.38
C ALA A 99 -1.31 -16.83 1.08
N LYS A 100 -0.65 -17.39 0.05
CA LYS A 100 0.78 -17.14 -0.20
C LYS A 100 1.02 -15.78 -0.86
N HIS A 101 0.01 -15.21 -1.52
CA HIS A 101 0.15 -13.96 -2.26
C HIS A 101 0.23 -12.74 -1.34
N GLY A 102 -0.48 -12.75 -0.20
CA GLY A 102 -0.39 -11.68 0.79
C GLY A 102 1.02 -11.54 1.39
N ALA A 103 1.64 -12.67 1.73
CA ALA A 103 3.03 -12.68 2.21
C ALA A 103 4.02 -12.20 1.13
N LEU A 104 3.83 -12.65 -0.12
CA LEU A 104 4.66 -12.21 -1.25
C LEU A 104 4.55 -10.70 -1.49
N ILE A 105 3.34 -10.14 -1.44
CA ILE A 105 3.10 -8.69 -1.51
C ILE A 105 3.86 -7.98 -0.38
N GLY A 106 3.73 -8.45 0.86
CA GLY A 106 4.46 -7.87 2.00
C GLY A 106 5.97 -7.84 1.78
N ILE A 107 6.55 -8.93 1.27
CA ILE A 107 7.98 -9.03 0.95
C ILE A 107 8.38 -8.03 -0.15
N VAL A 108 7.59 -7.92 -1.22
CA VAL A 108 7.86 -6.95 -2.31
C VAL A 108 7.92 -5.53 -1.77
N TRP A 109 6.94 -5.13 -0.96
CA TRP A 109 6.93 -3.80 -0.34
C TRP A 109 8.11 -3.62 0.60
N PHE A 110 8.42 -4.62 1.42
CA PHE A 110 9.55 -4.57 2.35
C PHE A 110 10.88 -4.37 1.63
N LEU A 111 11.14 -5.17 0.59
CA LEU A 111 12.37 -5.08 -0.20
C LEU A 111 12.45 -3.74 -0.93
N ALA A 112 11.36 -3.29 -1.57
CA ALA A 112 11.36 -2.04 -2.31
C ALA A 112 11.73 -0.85 -1.42
N PHE A 113 11.12 -0.71 -0.24
CA PHE A 113 11.42 0.38 0.68
C PHE A 113 12.76 0.20 1.39
N THR A 114 13.22 -1.03 1.67
CA THR A 114 14.57 -1.24 2.24
C THR A 114 15.66 -0.83 1.23
N LEU A 115 15.47 -1.16 -0.05
CA LEU A 115 16.42 -0.81 -1.11
C LEU A 115 16.55 0.70 -1.34
N THR A 116 15.52 1.50 -1.01
CA THR A 116 15.65 2.97 -1.04
C THR A 116 16.70 3.51 -0.08
N GLY A 117 16.99 2.78 1.00
CA GLY A 117 18.05 3.13 1.94
C GLY A 117 19.46 3.00 1.37
N LEU A 118 19.63 2.30 0.25
CA LEU A 118 20.92 2.12 -0.44
C LEU A 118 21.18 3.21 -1.50
N LEU A 119 20.19 4.04 -1.81
CA LEU A 119 20.33 5.09 -2.80
C LEU A 119 21.01 6.33 -2.20
N PRO A 120 21.72 7.13 -3.02
CA PRO A 120 22.31 8.38 -2.59
C PRO A 120 21.29 9.31 -1.93
N GLU A 121 21.70 10.09 -0.94
CA GLU A 121 20.80 11.00 -0.21
C GLU A 121 20.02 11.94 -1.13
N SER A 122 20.65 12.41 -2.21
CA SER A 122 20.02 13.26 -3.23
C SER A 122 18.82 12.61 -3.93
N LEU A 123 18.78 11.27 -4.00
CA LEU A 123 17.69 10.51 -4.63
C LEU A 123 16.77 9.84 -3.62
N ARG A 124 17.17 9.77 -2.34
CA ARG A 124 16.49 8.98 -1.31
C ARG A 124 15.02 9.34 -1.17
N LEU A 125 14.68 10.64 -1.20
CA LEU A 125 13.30 11.11 -1.11
C LEU A 125 12.45 10.71 -2.33
N ILE A 126 12.95 10.97 -3.55
CA ILE A 126 12.24 10.61 -4.80
C ILE A 126 12.12 9.09 -4.95
N SER A 127 13.11 8.34 -4.47
CA SER A 127 13.10 6.88 -4.54
C SER A 127 11.97 6.24 -3.74
N LEU A 128 11.39 6.95 -2.76
CA LEU A 128 10.16 6.51 -2.08
C LEU A 128 8.98 6.39 -3.06
N LEU A 129 8.86 7.33 -4.01
CA LEU A 129 7.84 7.26 -5.06
C LEU A 129 8.11 6.10 -6.02
N TRP A 130 9.37 5.84 -6.35
CA TRP A 130 9.75 4.71 -7.20
C TRP A 130 9.48 3.37 -6.52
N ALA A 131 9.85 3.23 -5.25
CA ALA A 131 9.60 2.03 -4.46
C ALA A 131 8.10 1.77 -4.32
N ALA A 132 7.33 2.81 -3.99
CA ALA A 132 5.87 2.73 -3.93
C ALA A 132 5.25 2.38 -5.28
N GLY A 133 5.70 3.03 -6.36
CA GLY A 133 5.23 2.82 -7.71
C GLY A 133 5.48 1.39 -8.19
N ALA A 134 6.73 0.93 -8.07
CA ALA A 134 7.13 -0.44 -8.39
C ALA A 134 6.36 -1.47 -7.56
N SER A 135 6.22 -1.23 -6.25
CA SER A 135 5.46 -2.13 -5.37
C SER A 135 4.00 -2.25 -5.78
N CYS A 136 3.36 -1.14 -6.16
CA CYS A 136 1.99 -1.16 -6.67
C CYS A 136 1.86 -1.95 -7.99
N LEU A 137 2.80 -1.76 -8.92
CA LEU A 137 2.80 -2.48 -10.20
C LEU A 137 3.06 -3.98 -10.03
N ILE A 138 4.01 -4.37 -9.18
CA ILE A 138 4.30 -5.77 -8.88
C ILE A 138 3.12 -6.41 -8.14
N THR A 139 2.54 -5.70 -7.16
CA THR A 139 1.32 -6.15 -6.47
C THR A 139 0.20 -6.42 -7.47
N PHE A 140 -0.03 -5.50 -8.42
CA PHE A 140 -1.00 -5.69 -9.49
C PHE A 140 -0.68 -6.92 -10.36
N ALA A 141 0.60 -7.12 -10.74
CA ALA A 141 1.02 -8.27 -11.54
C ALA A 141 0.81 -9.61 -10.80
N ILE A 142 1.14 -9.66 -9.50
CA ILE A 142 0.90 -10.83 -8.63
C ILE A 142 -0.60 -11.14 -8.61
N LEU A 143 -1.45 -10.15 -8.31
CA LEU A 143 -2.89 -10.35 -8.23
C LEU A 143 -3.51 -10.77 -9.57
N ARG A 144 -2.97 -10.27 -10.69
CA ARG A 144 -3.41 -10.67 -12.02
C ARG A 144 -3.00 -12.10 -12.38
N ALA A 145 -1.82 -12.55 -11.94
CA ALA A 145 -1.34 -13.91 -12.21
C ALA A 145 -2.13 -14.99 -11.46
N VAL A 146 -2.70 -14.66 -10.31
CA VAL A 146 -3.44 -15.59 -9.44
C VAL A 146 -4.91 -15.77 -9.86
N GLY A 147 -5.43 -14.88 -10.70
CA GLY A 147 -6.78 -14.99 -11.26
C GLY A 147 -7.93 -14.61 -10.31
N SER A 148 -7.75 -14.62 -8.99
CA SER A 148 -8.84 -14.38 -8.01
C SER A 148 -9.21 -12.90 -7.81
N HIS A 149 -8.34 -11.95 -8.16
CA HIS A 149 -8.55 -10.50 -7.89
C HIS A 149 -8.27 -9.59 -9.10
N GLY A 150 -8.39 -10.14 -10.32
CA GLY A 150 -7.79 -9.64 -11.56
C GLY A 150 -8.21 -8.25 -12.10
N LYS A 151 -8.92 -7.40 -11.35
CA LYS A 151 -9.38 -6.07 -11.82
C LYS A 151 -9.08 -4.93 -10.86
N VAL A 152 -8.03 -5.03 -10.04
CA VAL A 152 -7.59 -3.88 -9.22
C VAL A 152 -6.76 -2.91 -10.07
N SER A 153 -7.40 -2.29 -11.07
CA SER A 153 -6.76 -1.29 -11.94
C SER A 153 -6.26 -0.06 -11.16
N VAL A 154 -6.84 0.20 -9.98
CA VAL A 154 -6.43 1.30 -9.08
C VAL A 154 -4.94 1.20 -8.73
N LEU A 155 -4.43 0.01 -8.39
CA LEU A 155 -3.01 -0.18 -8.05
C LEU A 155 -2.10 0.04 -9.27
N PHE A 156 -2.54 -0.37 -10.45
CA PHE A 156 -1.81 -0.14 -11.69
C PHE A 156 -1.69 1.36 -12.01
N TYR A 157 -2.81 2.09 -11.98
CA TYR A 157 -2.82 3.53 -12.24
C TYR A 157 -2.05 4.32 -11.18
N LEU A 158 -2.17 3.93 -9.91
CA LEU A 158 -1.37 4.50 -8.82
C LEU A 158 0.13 4.30 -9.08
N GLY A 159 0.53 3.08 -9.42
CA GLY A 159 1.93 2.73 -9.69
C GLY A 159 2.54 3.57 -10.82
N ILE A 160 1.84 3.66 -11.95
CA ILE A 160 2.27 4.51 -13.08
C ILE A 160 2.32 5.98 -12.68
N SER A 161 1.30 6.48 -11.98
CA SER A 161 1.22 7.90 -11.60
C SER A 161 2.39 8.32 -10.71
N LEU A 162 2.75 7.49 -9.73
CA LEU A 162 3.89 7.74 -8.84
C LEU A 162 5.21 7.78 -9.61
N CYS A 163 5.42 6.83 -10.53
CA CYS A 163 6.60 6.83 -11.39
C CYS A 163 6.65 8.06 -12.30
N LEU A 164 5.52 8.45 -12.92
CA LEU A 164 5.48 9.61 -13.81
C LEU A 164 5.69 10.94 -13.06
N ILE A 165 5.05 11.13 -11.91
CA ILE A 165 5.19 12.36 -11.11
C ILE A 165 6.60 12.50 -10.52
N SER A 166 7.33 11.39 -10.34
CA SER A 166 8.71 11.44 -9.85
C SER A 166 9.67 12.18 -10.80
N PHE A 167 9.43 12.15 -12.12
CA PHE A 167 10.32 12.79 -13.10
C PHE A 167 10.38 14.32 -12.99
N PRO A 168 9.26 15.07 -12.97
CA PRO A 168 9.33 16.52 -12.79
C PRO A 168 9.91 16.91 -11.43
N LEU A 169 9.76 16.07 -10.38
CA LEU A 169 10.36 16.33 -9.08
C LEU A 169 11.90 16.27 -9.11
N LEU A 170 12.51 15.48 -9.99
CA LEU A 170 13.97 15.45 -10.17
C LEU A 170 14.57 16.80 -10.59
N LEU A 171 13.74 17.71 -11.13
CA LEU A 171 14.19 19.04 -11.57
C LEU A 171 14.33 20.03 -10.41
N ILE A 172 13.86 19.68 -9.22
CA ILE A 172 13.90 20.55 -8.04
C ILE A 172 15.24 20.38 -7.33
N SER A 173 16.04 21.45 -7.29
CA SER A 173 17.36 21.44 -6.65
C SER A 173 17.32 21.65 -5.13
N ASP A 174 16.26 22.26 -4.61
CA ASP A 174 16.07 22.45 -3.16
C ASP A 174 15.58 21.14 -2.53
N ILE A 175 16.46 20.51 -1.73
CA ILE A 175 16.22 19.20 -1.10
C ILE A 175 15.05 19.23 -0.10
N MET A 176 14.88 20.35 0.63
CA MET A 176 13.79 20.48 1.60
C MET A 176 12.45 20.62 0.89
N LEU A 177 12.38 21.51 -0.10
CA LEU A 177 11.18 21.67 -0.93
C LEU A 177 10.83 20.37 -1.66
N LEU A 178 11.83 19.70 -2.24
CA LEU A 178 11.68 18.41 -2.89
C LEU A 178 11.11 17.36 -1.93
N GLY A 179 11.63 17.28 -0.71
CA GLY A 179 11.13 16.36 0.31
C GLY A 179 9.67 16.58 0.63
N TYR A 180 9.27 17.81 0.96
CA TYR A 180 7.87 18.11 1.27
C TYR A 180 6.93 17.85 0.09
N LEU A 181 7.30 18.25 -1.13
CA LEU A 181 6.49 17.97 -2.31
C LEU A 181 6.35 16.48 -2.59
N THR A 182 7.45 15.73 -2.44
CA THR A 182 7.44 14.26 -2.60
C THR A 182 6.48 13.60 -1.61
N LEU A 183 6.52 14.02 -0.35
CA LEU A 183 5.63 13.50 0.70
C LEU A 183 4.17 13.88 0.46
N ILE A 184 3.89 15.12 0.02
CA ILE A 184 2.54 15.56 -0.34
C ILE A 184 1.98 14.75 -1.51
N VAL A 185 2.77 14.58 -2.58
CA VAL A 185 2.39 13.75 -3.73
C VAL A 185 2.11 12.33 -3.29
N PHE A 186 3.01 11.74 -2.49
CA PHE A 186 2.82 10.39 -1.93
C PHE A 186 1.49 10.30 -1.18
N SER A 187 1.24 11.20 -0.22
CA SER A 187 0.00 11.23 0.57
C SER A 187 -1.24 11.33 -0.30
N ILE A 188 -1.30 12.30 -1.21
CA ILE A 188 -2.47 12.54 -2.06
C ILE A 188 -2.74 11.32 -2.94
N CYS A 189 -1.72 10.79 -3.61
CA CYS A 189 -1.88 9.63 -4.49
C CYS A 189 -2.42 8.41 -3.74
N PHE A 190 -1.85 8.09 -2.57
CA PHE A 190 -2.26 6.94 -1.77
C PHE A 190 -3.66 7.12 -1.16
N ILE A 191 -3.98 8.29 -0.62
CA ILE A 191 -5.30 8.56 -0.03
C ILE A 191 -6.38 8.52 -1.12
N VAL A 192 -6.17 9.18 -2.26
CA VAL A 192 -7.13 9.18 -3.38
C VAL A 192 -7.32 7.78 -3.94
N ALA A 193 -6.24 7.01 -4.12
CA ALA A 193 -6.32 5.62 -4.56
C ALA A 193 -7.10 4.76 -3.55
N GLY A 194 -6.85 4.92 -2.24
CA GLY A 194 -7.58 4.20 -1.21
C GLY A 194 -9.07 4.54 -1.17
N ILE A 195 -9.44 5.81 -1.36
CA ILE A 195 -10.84 6.24 -1.49
C ILE A 195 -11.48 5.62 -2.75
N ALA A 196 -10.79 5.66 -3.90
CA ALA A 196 -11.29 5.08 -5.15
C ALA A 196 -11.50 3.55 -5.02
N MET A 197 -10.57 2.86 -4.33
CA MET A 197 -10.65 1.43 -4.04
C MET A 197 -11.90 1.11 -3.19
N ASN A 198 -12.15 1.89 -2.13
CA ASN A 198 -13.33 1.74 -1.28
C ASN A 198 -14.65 2.03 -2.02
N ARG A 199 -14.68 3.06 -2.88
CA ARG A 199 -15.85 3.36 -3.72
C ARG A 199 -16.16 2.23 -4.69
N THR A 200 -15.12 1.68 -5.32
CA THR A 200 -15.28 0.53 -6.23
C THR A 200 -15.84 -0.67 -5.48
N ALA A 201 -15.37 -0.94 -4.27
CA ALA A 201 -15.92 -2.00 -3.41
C ALA A 201 -17.41 -1.78 -3.09
N ALA A 202 -17.81 -0.55 -2.72
CA ALA A 202 -19.20 -0.23 -2.41
C ALA A 202 -20.14 -0.45 -3.61
N HIS A 203 -19.71 -0.10 -4.83
CA HIS A 203 -20.51 -0.32 -6.05
C HIS A 203 -20.74 -1.81 -6.37
N MET A 204 -19.85 -2.71 -5.93
CA MET A 204 -20.02 -4.16 -6.14
C MET A 204 -21.18 -4.74 -5.32
N LEU A 205 -21.48 -4.13 -4.16
CA LEU A 205 -22.62 -4.51 -3.32
C LEU A 205 -23.95 -3.90 -3.80
N GLN A 206 -23.89 -2.76 -4.51
CA GLN A 206 -25.10 -2.09 -5.03
C GLN A 206 -25.60 -2.68 -6.34
N SER A 207 -24.71 -3.26 -7.17
CA SER A 207 -25.10 -3.94 -8.42
C SER A 207 -25.69 -5.34 -8.20
N SER A 208 -25.85 -5.76 -6.94
CA SER A 208 -26.42 -7.05 -6.53
C SER A 208 -27.79 -6.93 -5.85
N THR A 209 -28.33 -5.71 -5.73
CA THR A 209 -29.72 -5.41 -5.33
C THR A 209 -30.50 -4.89 -6.52
#